data_AF-A0A535K0U1-F1
#
_entry.id   AF-A0A535K0U1-F1
#
_cell.length_a   1.000
_cell.length_b   1.000
_cell.length_c   1.000
_cell.angle_alpha   90.00
_cell.angle_beta   90.00
_cell.angle_gamma   90.00
#
_symmetry.space_group_name_H-M   'P 1'
#
loop_
_entity.id
_entity.type
_entity.pdbx_description
1 polymer ?
#
loop_
_entity_poly.entity_id
_entity_poly.type
_entity_poly.pdbx_seq_one_letter_code
_entity_poly.pdbx_strand_id
1 'polypeptide(L)' 'IIVSRFLDHLPRRFEVASGVVQFNSVVVDIDDATGRARSIERLDREWSP' A
#
# COMPACT_ATOMS: atom_id res chain seq x y z
N ILE A 1 -13.18 10.75 -10.03
CA ILE A 1 -12.30 10.75 -11.23
C ILE A 1 -12.18 9.37 -11.86
N ILE A 2 -11.77 8.35 -11.09
CA ILE A 2 -11.54 7.00 -11.63
C ILE A 2 -12.84 6.33 -12.08
N VAL A 3 -13.88 6.34 -11.25
CA VAL A 3 -15.20 5.75 -11.60
C VAL A 3 -15.76 6.36 -12.87
N SER A 4 -15.76 7.69 -13.00
CA SER A 4 -16.23 8.38 -14.22
C SER A 4 -15.38 8.07 -15.45
N ARG A 5 -14.06 7.85 -15.30
CA ARG A 5 -13.22 7.40 -16.41
C ARG A 5 -13.65 6.01 -16.91
N PHE A 6 -14.03 5.11 -16.01
CA PHE A 6 -14.51 3.77 -16.38
C PHE A 6 -15.89 3.80 -17.04
N LEU A 7 -16.79 4.68 -16.58
CA LEU A 7 -18.14 4.78 -17.15
C LEU A 7 -18.16 5.47 -18.52
N ASP A 8 -17.41 6.57 -18.67
CA ASP A 8 -17.51 7.42 -19.86
C ASP A 8 -16.51 7.02 -20.95
N HIS A 9 -15.53 6.17 -20.63
CA HIS A 9 -14.41 5.78 -21.50
C HIS A 9 -13.57 6.95 -22.05
N LEU A 10 -13.70 8.15 -21.47
CA LEU A 10 -12.95 9.34 -21.87
C LEU A 10 -11.64 9.49 -21.07
N PRO A 11 -10.57 10.01 -21.69
CA PRO A 11 -9.31 10.28 -21.00
C PRO A 11 -9.50 11.33 -19.90
N ARG A 12 -8.90 11.09 -18.73
CA ARG A 12 -8.88 12.04 -17.60
C ARG A 12 -7.50 12.05 -16.96
N ARG A 13 -7.12 13.18 -16.37
CA ARG A 13 -5.90 13.30 -15.58
C ARG A 13 -6.05 12.47 -14.30
N PHE A 14 -5.02 11.68 -13.98
CA PHE A 14 -4.92 11.03 -12.68
C PHE A 14 -4.50 12.05 -11.64
N GLU A 15 -5.29 12.20 -10.59
CA GLU A 15 -5.02 13.11 -9.48
C GLU A 15 -4.77 12.29 -8.22
N VAL A 16 -3.80 12.73 -7.41
CA VAL A 16 -3.50 12.10 -6.13
C VAL A 16 -4.69 12.30 -5.20
N ALA A 17 -5.17 11.22 -4.60
CA ALA A 17 -6.25 11.29 -3.62
C ALA A 17 -5.75 12.00 -2.34
N SER A 18 -6.60 12.84 -1.76
CA SER A 18 -6.40 13.42 -0.44
C SER A 18 -7.12 12.59 0.63
N GLY A 19 -6.75 12.79 1.90
CA GLY A 19 -7.38 12.13 3.05
C GLY A 19 -6.48 11.12 3.73
N VAL A 20 -7.07 10.06 4.28
CA VAL A 20 -6.37 9.01 5.04
C VAL A 20 -5.26 8.40 4.21
N VAL A 21 -4.08 8.28 4.80
CA VAL A 21 -2.92 7.62 4.21
C VAL A 21 -2.75 6.26 4.86
N GLN A 22 -2.42 5.25 4.06
CA GLN A 22 -2.12 3.92 4.56
C GLN A 22 -0.62 3.62 4.42
N PHE A 23 0.00 3.27 5.54
CA PHE A 23 1.33 2.71 5.61
C PHE A 23 1.23 1.19 5.56
N ASN A 24 1.64 0.61 4.43
CA ASN A 24 1.68 -0.85 4.26
C ASN A 24 3.08 -1.35 4.59
N SER A 25 3.21 -2.37 5.44
CA SER A 25 4.54 -2.88 5.82
C SER A 25 4.55 -4.33 6.28
N VAL A 26 5.74 -4.92 6.26
CA VAL A 26 6.01 -6.23 6.86
C VAL A 26 7.28 -6.17 7.70
N VAL A 27 7.28 -6.88 8.81
CA VAL A 27 8.47 -7.17 9.62
C VAL A 27 8.86 -8.60 9.35
N VAL A 28 10.13 -8.80 9.02
CA VAL A 28 10.69 -10.12 8.72
C VAL A 28 11.81 -10.38 9.71
N ASP A 29 11.71 -11.48 10.45
CA ASP A 29 12.82 -12.00 11.26
C ASP A 29 13.66 -12.93 10.38
N ILE A 30 14.97 -12.71 10.33
CA ILE A 30 15.91 -13.47 9.50
C ILE A 30 16.87 -14.24 10.40
N ASP A 31 17.09 -15.51 10.06
CA ASP A 31 18.16 -16.30 10.63
C ASP A 31 19.50 -15.91 10.01
N ASP A 32 20.37 -15.29 10.81
CA ASP A 32 21.65 -14.76 10.34
C ASP A 32 22.62 -15.83 9.82
N ALA A 33 22.52 -17.08 10.30
CA ALA A 33 23.42 -18.15 9.90
C ALA A 33 23.04 -18.75 8.54
N THR A 34 21.74 -18.80 8.23
CA THR A 34 21.21 -19.46 7.02
C THR A 34 20.64 -18.48 5.99
N GLY A 35 20.40 -17.23 6.37
CA GLY A 35 19.73 -16.21 5.56
C GLY A 35 18.24 -16.47 5.34
N ARG A 36 17.64 -17.46 6.03
CA ARG A 36 16.23 -17.82 5.87
C ARG A 36 15.34 -17.01 6.81
N ALA A 37 14.12 -16.71 6.37
CA ALA A 37 13.13 -16.06 7.23
C ALA A 37 12.64 -17.02 8.31
N ARG A 38 12.66 -16.55 9.56
CA ARG A 38 12.03 -17.23 10.72
C ARG A 38 10.56 -16.89 10.81
N SER A 39 10.18 -15.65 10.49
CA SER A 39 8.79 -15.19 10.47
C SER A 39 8.61 -14.01 9.51
N ILE A 40 7.36 -13.79 9.10
CA ILE A 40 6.93 -12.62 8.33
C ILE A 40 5.60 -12.17 8.94
N GLU A 41 5.54 -10.94 9.44
CA GLU A 41 4.35 -10.35 10.02
C GLU A 41 4.00 -9.04 9.30
N ARG A 42 2.71 -8.78 9.11
CA ARG A 42 2.20 -7.55 8.50
C ARG A 42 1.92 -6.52 9.58
N LEU A 43 2.44 -5.29 9.41
CA LEU A 43 2.18 -4.16 10.30
C LEU A 43 1.63 -2.98 9.50
N ASP A 44 0.39 -3.12 9.03
CA ASP A 44 -0.28 -2.05 8.30
C ASP A 44 -0.83 -1.01 9.29
N ARG A 45 -0.69 0.28 8.97
CA ARG A 45 -1.19 1.39 9.78
C ARG A 45 -1.89 2.43 8.93
N GLU A 46 -3.00 2.94 9.42
CA GLU A 46 -3.63 4.13 8.86
C GLU A 46 -3.15 5.38 9.61
N TRP A 47 -2.92 6.44 8.86
CA TRP A 47 -2.61 7.76 9.38
C TRP A 47 -3.61 8.77 8.81
N SER A 48 -4.26 9.51 9.69
CA SER A 48 -5.03 10.70 9.33
C SER A 48 -4.26 11.95 9.77
N PRO A 49 -4.14 12.97 8.91
CA PRO A 49 -3.75 14.31 9.33
C PRO A 49 -4.75 14.93 10.31
#